data_AF-A0A257CBB2-F1
#
_entry.id   AF-A0A257CBB2-F1
#
_cell.length_a   1.000
_cell.length_b   1.000
_cell.length_c   1.000
_cell.angle_alpha   90.00
_cell.angle_beta   90.00
_cell.angle_gamma   90.00
#
_symmetry.space_group_name_H-M   'P 1'
#
loop_
_entity.id
_entity.type
_entity.pdbx_description
1 polymer ?
#
loop_
_entity_poly.entity_id
_entity_poly.type
_entity_poly.pdbx_seq_one_letter_code
_entity_poly.pdbx_strand_id
1 'polypeptide(L)'
;MSSSPTAKAMHAGMAPGLKSCRYRPIQMFDRPCRPLQAVNPSSSKVIAMSADATIHALNIQIPTQPKAIQELTSLLANPAHQAADVSAIIESDLGLAASVLRVVNSSLFGFAGNVQTVRHALTYLGTQEVAALTLQMGLRAAFPRSVALDALWESSSARARAMTQLGGTLCVDPWVAHSAGLFEECGKAIFLRHAPERYGALLASVEDDQALIFREHEMFGVGHDALGAAMCETWGLAPAAVHSVRHHVAAQMEWRLPAHRAHRPILALSVLAKAVTAGPVRLTEVVNTVAAQMGWPVEAVLSALQCAETSRAAATQAA
;
A
#
# COMPACT_ATOMS: atom_id res chain seq x y z
N MET A 1 38.16 -68.08 20.71
CA MET A 1 39.01 -68.54 19.60
C MET A 1 38.70 -67.61 18.44
N SER A 2 39.45 -66.51 18.29
CA SER A 2 40.58 -66.38 17.34
C SER A 2 40.12 -66.67 15.91
N SER A 3 40.37 -65.88 14.88
CA SER A 3 41.37 -64.85 14.63
C SER A 3 41.14 -64.38 13.19
N SER A 4 41.47 -63.12 12.88
CA SER A 4 41.77 -62.68 11.51
C SER A 4 42.93 -63.52 10.91
N PRO A 5 43.13 -63.53 9.58
CA PRO A 5 44.23 -62.69 9.07
C PRO A 5 44.04 -62.07 7.65
N THR A 6 44.45 -60.80 7.55
CA THR A 6 45.37 -60.17 6.55
C THR A 6 45.45 -60.73 5.11
N ALA A 7 45.10 -59.95 4.08
CA ALA A 7 45.93 -58.95 3.35
C ALA A 7 46.81 -59.50 2.20
N LYS A 8 46.66 -58.93 0.99
CA LYS A 8 47.78 -58.70 0.07
C LYS A 8 47.51 -57.51 -0.86
N ALA A 9 48.55 -56.69 -1.00
CA ALA A 9 48.63 -55.39 -1.66
C ALA A 9 49.17 -55.48 -3.10
N MET A 10 49.06 -54.38 -3.85
CA MET A 10 50.11 -53.72 -4.70
C MET A 10 49.43 -52.66 -5.62
N HIS A 11 49.61 -51.35 -5.40
CA HIS A 11 50.63 -50.43 -5.99
C HIS A 11 50.52 -50.27 -7.53
N ALA A 12 50.62 -49.10 -8.19
CA ALA A 12 50.83 -47.69 -7.82
C ALA A 12 50.72 -46.78 -9.09
N GLY A 13 50.54 -45.46 -8.89
CA GLY A 13 50.84 -44.35 -9.84
C GLY A 13 49.58 -43.59 -10.34
N MET A 14 49.09 -42.47 -9.79
CA MET A 14 49.65 -41.14 -9.39
C MET A 14 50.05 -40.30 -10.64
N ALA A 15 49.61 -39.05 -10.88
CA ALA A 15 48.97 -37.96 -10.09
C ALA A 15 48.47 -36.85 -11.08
N PRO A 16 48.13 -35.59 -10.68
CA PRO A 16 47.33 -35.09 -9.55
C PRO A 16 46.35 -33.94 -9.92
N GLY A 17 45.33 -33.67 -9.09
CA GLY A 17 44.65 -32.37 -9.12
C GLY A 17 43.30 -32.31 -8.40
N LEU A 18 43.31 -32.21 -7.07
CA LEU A 18 42.31 -31.56 -6.18
C LEU A 18 42.61 -32.00 -4.74
N LYS A 19 43.30 -31.15 -3.97
CA LYS A 19 43.64 -31.43 -2.57
C LYS A 19 42.53 -30.92 -1.65
N SER A 20 42.01 -31.86 -0.87
CA SER A 20 41.20 -31.69 0.34
C SER A 20 41.73 -30.59 1.27
N CYS A 21 40.84 -29.71 1.71
CA CYS A 21 41.10 -28.74 2.76
C CYS A 21 41.33 -29.48 4.11
N ARG A 22 42.57 -29.51 4.61
CA ARG A 22 42.88 -29.99 5.97
C ARG A 22 43.00 -28.79 6.91
N TYR A 23 42.22 -28.82 7.98
CA TYR A 23 42.32 -27.92 9.12
C TYR A 23 43.74 -28.01 9.74
N ARG A 24 44.45 -26.88 9.85
CA ARG A 24 45.71 -26.78 10.61
C ARG A 24 45.45 -25.98 11.90
N PRO A 25 45.94 -26.43 13.07
CA PRO A 25 45.89 -25.62 14.28
C PRO A 25 46.88 -24.45 14.15
N ILE A 26 46.45 -23.26 14.54
CA ILE A 26 47.28 -22.06 14.60
C ILE A 26 48.21 -22.21 15.80
N GLN A 27 49.53 -22.18 15.57
CA GLN A 27 50.52 -22.08 16.64
C GLN A 27 50.44 -20.67 17.26
N MET A 28 50.18 -20.62 18.57
CA MET A 28 50.35 -19.42 19.41
C MET A 28 51.80 -18.92 19.25
N PHE A 29 51.96 -17.72 18.69
CA PHE A 29 53.19 -16.97 18.84
C PHE A 29 53.14 -16.21 20.16
N ASP A 30 53.99 -16.62 21.10
CA ASP A 30 54.40 -15.83 22.26
C ASP A 30 54.97 -14.48 21.78
N ARG A 31 54.18 -13.41 21.88
CA ARG A 31 54.69 -12.04 21.87
C ARG A 31 54.43 -11.42 23.23
N PRO A 32 55.45 -10.88 23.93
CA PRO A 32 55.21 -10.19 25.18
C PRO A 32 54.33 -8.96 24.92
N CYS A 33 53.21 -8.86 25.65
CA CYS A 33 52.35 -7.68 25.67
C CYS A 33 53.18 -6.44 25.98
N ARG A 34 53.26 -5.51 25.02
CA ARG A 34 53.67 -4.14 25.32
C ARG A 34 52.62 -3.55 26.27
N PRO A 35 53.01 -2.93 27.39
CA PRO A 35 52.03 -2.23 28.23
C PRO A 35 51.41 -1.10 27.39
N LEU A 36 50.09 -1.14 27.25
CA LEU A 36 49.30 -0.06 26.68
C LEU A 36 49.60 1.19 27.52
N GLN A 37 50.17 2.22 26.88
CA GLN A 37 50.30 3.53 27.50
C GLN A 37 48.89 4.02 27.86
N ALA A 38 48.72 4.41 29.13
CA ALA A 38 47.48 4.98 29.63
C ALA A 38 47.18 6.27 28.85
N VAL A 39 46.12 6.24 28.04
CA VAL A 39 45.57 7.45 27.41
C VAL A 39 44.89 8.27 28.51
N ASN A 40 45.40 9.47 28.73
CA ASN A 40 44.91 10.42 29.73
C ASN A 40 43.47 10.86 29.37
N PRO A 41 42.45 10.70 30.24
CA PRO A 41 41.05 10.93 29.87
C PRO A 41 40.61 12.41 29.81
N SER A 42 41.54 13.37 29.85
CA SER A 42 41.21 14.79 29.80
C SER A 42 41.36 15.36 28.38
N SER A 43 40.28 15.35 27.59
CA SER A 43 39.93 16.38 26.57
C SER A 43 38.98 15.92 25.44
N SER A 44 38.31 14.78 25.56
CA SER A 44 37.18 14.49 24.64
C SER A 44 35.97 15.31 25.06
N LYS A 45 35.88 16.56 24.61
CA LYS A 45 34.59 17.28 24.60
C LYS A 45 33.65 16.43 23.76
N VAL A 46 32.77 15.68 24.42
CA VAL A 46 31.57 15.12 23.77
C VAL A 46 30.80 16.35 23.30
N ILE A 47 30.87 16.64 22.00
CA ILE A 47 30.01 17.63 21.40
C ILE A 47 28.61 17.04 21.50
N ALA A 48 27.85 17.47 22.49
CA ALA A 48 26.42 17.23 22.53
C ALA A 48 25.83 17.95 21.32
N MET A 49 25.77 17.26 20.19
CA MET A 49 25.02 17.71 19.03
C MET A 49 23.54 17.55 19.40
N SER A 50 22.99 18.54 20.07
CA SER A 50 21.55 18.76 20.04
C SER A 50 21.22 18.97 18.57
N ALA A 51 20.43 18.07 17.97
CA ALA A 51 19.86 18.34 16.66
C ALA A 51 19.13 19.69 16.77
N ASP A 52 19.50 20.65 15.91
CA ASP A 52 18.85 21.96 15.85
C ASP A 52 17.34 21.74 15.66
N ALA A 53 16.48 22.60 16.22
CA ALA A 53 15.03 22.49 16.06
C ALA A 53 14.59 22.42 14.58
N THR A 54 15.42 22.97 13.69
CA THR A 54 15.30 22.92 12.22
C THR A 54 15.41 21.50 11.64
N ILE A 55 16.15 20.59 12.27
CA ILE A 55 16.26 19.18 11.84
C ILE A 55 14.98 18.41 12.19
N HIS A 56 14.34 18.71 13.32
CA HIS A 56 13.03 18.13 13.67
C HIS A 56 11.92 18.55 12.71
N ALA A 57 12.07 19.70 12.02
CA ALA A 57 11.15 20.18 10.99
C ALA A 57 11.39 19.54 9.61
N LEU A 58 12.49 18.81 9.40
CA LEU A 58 12.73 18.10 8.15
C LEU A 58 11.77 16.91 8.06
N ASN A 59 10.71 17.04 7.27
CA ASN A 59 9.82 15.95 6.91
C ASN A 59 10.53 14.96 5.96
N ILE A 60 11.47 14.19 6.50
CA ILE A 60 12.22 13.16 5.77
C ILE A 60 11.23 12.03 5.45
N GLN A 61 10.89 11.89 4.18
CA GLN A 61 10.18 10.73 3.66
C GLN A 61 11.20 9.70 3.19
N ILE A 62 11.19 8.55 3.85
CA ILE A 62 11.95 7.38 3.41
C ILE A 62 11.08 6.70 2.34
N PRO A 63 11.56 6.60 1.09
CA PRO A 63 10.80 5.95 0.03
C PRO A 63 10.59 4.47 0.37
N THR A 64 9.37 3.98 0.15
CA THR A 64 8.99 2.61 0.42
C THR A 64 9.36 1.72 -0.76
N GLN A 65 9.71 0.46 -0.48
CA GLN A 65 10.03 -0.48 -1.56
C GLN A 65 8.74 -1.01 -2.22
N PRO A 66 8.63 -0.99 -3.56
CA PRO A 66 7.47 -1.55 -4.28
C PRO A 66 7.21 -3.04 -3.95
N LYS A 67 8.27 -3.79 -3.62
CA LYS A 67 8.19 -5.21 -3.24
C LYS A 67 7.39 -5.44 -1.96
N ALA A 68 7.57 -4.59 -0.95
CA ALA A 68 6.84 -4.72 0.31
C ALA A 68 5.32 -4.47 0.12
N ILE A 69 4.95 -3.58 -0.80
CA ILE A 69 3.53 -3.34 -1.15
C ILE A 69 2.92 -4.54 -1.89
N GLN A 70 3.68 -5.19 -2.78
CA GLN A 70 3.24 -6.40 -3.48
C GLN A 70 3.06 -7.59 -2.51
N GLU A 71 4.01 -7.77 -1.59
CA GLU A 71 3.91 -8.81 -0.56
C GLU A 71 2.72 -8.55 0.37
N LEU A 72 2.50 -7.29 0.76
CA LEU A 72 1.38 -6.90 1.60
C LEU A 72 0.02 -7.11 0.91
N THR A 73 -0.14 -6.64 -0.33
CA THR A 73 -1.37 -6.85 -1.12
C THR A 73 -1.69 -8.34 -1.29
N SER A 74 -0.68 -9.15 -1.57
CA SER A 74 -0.82 -10.60 -1.71
C SER A 74 -1.21 -11.28 -0.40
N LEU A 75 -0.57 -10.89 0.71
CA LEU A 75 -0.89 -11.42 2.04
C LEU A 75 -2.33 -11.09 2.45
N LEU A 76 -2.78 -9.86 2.20
CA LEU A 76 -4.10 -9.40 2.62
C LEU A 76 -5.24 -10.00 1.78
N ALA A 77 -4.95 -10.50 0.58
CA ALA A 77 -5.90 -11.30 -0.19
C ALA A 77 -6.17 -12.68 0.42
N ASN A 78 -5.33 -13.16 1.34
CA ASN A 78 -5.55 -14.42 2.05
C ASN A 78 -6.45 -14.17 3.29
N PRO A 79 -7.68 -14.71 3.35
CA PRO A 79 -8.58 -14.50 4.51
C PRO A 79 -8.07 -15.13 5.81
N ALA A 80 -7.06 -16.01 5.76
CA ALA A 80 -6.46 -16.66 6.92
C ALA A 80 -5.14 -16.01 7.39
N HIS A 81 -4.79 -14.82 6.88
CA HIS A 81 -3.59 -14.11 7.34
C HIS A 81 -3.70 -13.71 8.82
N GLN A 82 -2.56 -13.68 9.52
CA GLN A 82 -2.50 -13.21 10.90
C GLN A 82 -1.95 -11.79 10.95
N ALA A 83 -2.33 -11.03 11.98
CA ALA A 83 -1.80 -9.69 12.23
C ALA A 83 -0.25 -9.67 12.31
N ALA A 84 0.34 -10.76 12.79
CA ALA A 84 1.80 -10.93 12.85
C ALA A 84 2.45 -10.94 11.46
N ASP A 85 1.79 -11.53 10.46
CA ASP A 85 2.30 -11.60 9.09
C ASP A 85 2.33 -10.19 8.46
N VAL A 86 1.28 -9.40 8.70
CA VAL A 86 1.20 -8.00 8.25
C VAL A 86 2.26 -7.14 8.94
N SER A 87 2.42 -7.30 10.26
CA SER A 87 3.46 -6.63 11.04
C SER A 87 4.84 -6.92 10.46
N ALA A 88 5.14 -8.17 10.11
CA ALA A 88 6.45 -8.57 9.61
C ALA A 88 6.80 -7.92 8.27
N ILE A 89 5.83 -7.84 7.34
CA ILE A 89 6.04 -7.17 6.05
C ILE A 89 6.29 -5.68 6.24
N ILE A 90 5.48 -5.00 7.07
CA ILE A 90 5.64 -3.57 7.33
C ILE A 90 6.97 -3.28 8.04
N GLU A 91 7.32 -4.08 9.05
CA GLU A 91 8.57 -3.94 9.81
C GLU A 91 9.82 -4.26 8.97
N SER A 92 9.68 -5.00 7.86
CA SER A 92 10.78 -5.27 6.93
C SER A 92 11.18 -4.06 6.07
N ASP A 93 10.34 -3.04 5.97
CA ASP A 93 10.60 -1.80 5.23
C ASP A 93 10.59 -0.60 6.18
N LEU A 94 11.76 0.04 6.33
CA LEU A 94 11.93 1.22 7.20
C LEU A 94 11.00 2.37 6.80
N GLY A 95 10.73 2.52 5.50
CA GLY A 95 9.83 3.54 4.97
C GLY A 95 8.39 3.30 5.42
N LEU A 96 7.89 2.07 5.30
CA LEU A 96 6.53 1.69 5.71
C LEU A 96 6.37 1.74 7.22
N ALA A 97 7.32 1.22 7.99
CA ALA A 97 7.27 1.26 9.45
C ALA A 97 7.24 2.71 9.99
N ALA A 98 8.16 3.57 9.53
CA ALA A 98 8.19 4.98 9.95
C ALA A 98 6.94 5.75 9.53
N SER A 99 6.40 5.38 8.38
CA SER A 99 5.18 5.92 7.78
C SER A 99 3.94 5.60 8.61
N VAL A 100 3.72 4.31 8.92
CA VAL A 100 2.62 3.85 9.77
C VAL A 100 2.67 4.53 11.14
N LEU A 101 3.82 4.50 11.81
CA LEU A 101 3.96 5.12 13.14
C LEU A 101 3.69 6.62 13.13
N ARG A 102 4.11 7.33 12.09
CA ARG A 102 3.85 8.77 11.94
C ARG A 102 2.37 9.08 11.80
N VAL A 103 1.67 8.29 10.98
CA VAL A 103 0.24 8.48 10.74
C VAL A 103 -0.58 8.11 11.96
N VAL A 104 -0.30 6.98 12.61
CA VAL A 104 -1.00 6.55 13.82
C VAL A 104 -0.82 7.54 14.98
N ASN A 105 0.35 8.16 15.10
CA ASN A 105 0.63 9.18 16.12
C ASN A 105 0.21 10.60 15.71
N SER A 106 -0.43 10.78 14.55
CA SER A 106 -0.98 12.08 14.16
C SER A 106 -2.26 12.39 14.93
N SER A 107 -2.64 13.67 14.98
CA SER A 107 -3.88 14.12 15.63
C SER A 107 -5.14 13.45 15.07
N LEU A 108 -5.07 12.91 13.84
CA LEU A 108 -6.16 12.25 13.15
C LEU A 108 -6.79 11.08 13.93
N PHE A 109 -6.00 10.35 14.73
CA PHE A 109 -6.48 9.19 15.47
C PHE A 109 -6.69 9.45 16.96
N GLY A 110 -6.44 10.69 17.43
CA GLY A 110 -6.76 11.11 18.80
C GLY A 110 -6.08 10.31 19.92
N PHE A 111 -4.95 9.66 19.64
CA PHE A 111 -4.26 8.81 20.61
C PHE A 111 -3.52 9.66 21.66
N ALA A 112 -3.86 9.48 22.94
CA ALA A 112 -3.24 10.21 24.06
C ALA A 112 -1.82 9.71 24.43
N GLY A 113 -1.37 8.61 23.83
CA GLY A 113 -0.03 8.04 24.02
C GLY A 113 0.86 8.18 22.79
N ASN A 114 1.99 7.47 22.77
CA ASN A 114 2.85 7.35 21.59
C ASN A 114 2.93 5.87 21.18
N VAL A 115 2.41 5.54 20.01
CA VAL A 115 2.53 4.22 19.39
C VAL A 115 3.97 4.05 18.90
N GLN A 116 4.70 3.14 19.54
CA GLN A 116 6.14 2.95 19.30
C GLN A 116 6.46 1.80 18.33
N THR A 117 5.51 0.91 18.06
CA THR A 117 5.73 -0.28 17.21
C THR A 117 4.57 -0.52 16.26
N VAL A 118 4.84 -1.12 15.10
CA VAL A 118 3.80 -1.48 14.12
C VAL A 118 2.81 -2.47 14.74
N ARG A 119 3.30 -3.43 15.55
CA ARG A 119 2.44 -4.34 16.30
C ARG A 119 1.48 -3.60 17.25
N HIS A 120 1.93 -2.52 17.91
CA HIS A 120 1.05 -1.69 18.74
C HIS A 120 0.03 -0.92 17.89
N ALA A 121 0.44 -0.40 16.73
CA ALA A 121 -0.49 0.22 15.76
C ALA A 121 -1.57 -0.77 15.30
N LEU A 122 -1.19 -2.02 15.00
CA LEU A 122 -2.10 -3.10 14.59
C LEU A 122 -3.10 -3.46 15.69
N THR A 123 -2.68 -3.50 16.95
CA THR A 123 -3.59 -3.74 18.08
C THR A 123 -4.56 -2.58 18.29
N TYR A 124 -4.10 -1.34 18.10
CA TYR A 124 -4.89 -0.14 18.37
C TYR A 124 -5.90 0.19 17.25
N LEU A 125 -5.43 0.23 16.00
CA LEU A 125 -6.27 0.57 14.83
C LEU A 125 -6.89 -0.66 14.17
N GLY A 126 -6.33 -1.85 14.42
CA GLY A 126 -6.69 -3.07 13.70
C GLY A 126 -5.83 -3.30 12.46
N THR A 127 -5.70 -4.59 12.08
CA THR A 127 -4.87 -5.02 10.95
C THR A 127 -5.28 -4.38 9.63
N GLN A 128 -6.58 -4.26 9.38
CA GLN A 128 -7.10 -3.72 8.12
C GLN A 128 -6.78 -2.24 7.95
N GLU A 129 -6.90 -1.44 9.03
CA GLU A 129 -6.65 0.00 8.96
C GLU A 129 -5.15 0.29 8.74
N VAL A 130 -4.27 -0.42 9.46
CA VAL A 130 -2.82 -0.29 9.25
C VAL A 130 -2.41 -0.73 7.85
N ALA A 131 -3.00 -1.81 7.35
CA ALA A 131 -2.77 -2.28 5.99
C ALA A 131 -3.22 -1.25 4.93
N ALA A 132 -4.40 -0.66 5.10
CA ALA A 132 -4.94 0.40 4.25
C ALA A 132 -4.00 1.62 4.21
N LEU A 133 -3.57 2.09 5.38
CA LEU A 133 -2.60 3.18 5.52
C LEU A 133 -1.29 2.86 4.80
N THR A 134 -0.78 1.65 5.00
CA THR A 134 0.46 1.21 4.37
C THR A 134 0.35 1.20 2.84
N LEU A 135 -0.77 0.72 2.30
CA LEU A 135 -1.05 0.74 0.86
C LEU A 135 -1.09 2.15 0.31
N GLN A 136 -1.82 3.04 0.97
CA GLN A 136 -1.93 4.45 0.59
C GLN A 136 -0.56 5.13 0.57
N MET A 137 0.28 4.85 1.56
CA MET A 137 1.61 5.44 1.66
C MET A 137 2.56 4.88 0.60
N GLY A 138 2.48 3.57 0.34
CA GLY A 138 3.18 2.92 -0.78
C GLY A 138 2.82 3.52 -2.12
N LEU A 139 1.51 3.70 -2.37
CA LEU A 139 1.02 4.32 -3.58
C LEU A 139 1.56 5.74 -3.73
N ARG A 140 1.41 6.58 -2.71
CA ARG A 140 1.91 7.99 -2.73
C ARG A 140 3.42 8.07 -2.93
N ALA A 141 4.19 7.20 -2.29
CA ALA A 141 5.65 7.19 -2.40
C ALA A 141 6.15 6.82 -3.80
N ALA A 142 5.33 6.14 -4.61
CA ALA A 142 5.67 5.82 -5.99
C ALA A 142 5.66 7.05 -6.93
N PHE A 143 5.10 8.19 -6.50
CA PHE A 143 4.94 9.40 -7.30
C PHE A 143 5.66 10.61 -6.68
N PRO A 144 6.11 11.59 -7.51
CA PRO A 144 6.66 12.84 -6.99
C PRO A 144 5.59 13.64 -6.24
N ARG A 145 5.98 14.53 -5.33
CA ARG A 145 5.04 15.44 -4.67
C ARG A 145 4.60 16.55 -5.63
N SER A 146 3.30 16.80 -5.74
CA SER A 146 2.74 17.95 -6.46
C SER A 146 1.34 18.26 -5.95
N VAL A 147 0.92 19.53 -6.04
CA VAL A 147 -0.42 19.97 -5.60
C VAL A 147 -1.52 19.20 -6.33
N ALA A 148 -1.35 18.93 -7.63
CA ALA A 148 -2.31 18.15 -8.41
C ALA A 148 -2.44 16.70 -7.90
N LEU A 149 -1.33 16.09 -7.45
CA LEU A 149 -1.34 14.77 -6.86
C LEU A 149 -1.93 14.78 -5.44
N ASP A 150 -1.75 15.85 -4.66
CA ASP A 150 -2.33 15.95 -3.31
C ASP A 150 -3.86 15.91 -3.34
N ALA A 151 -4.49 16.66 -4.26
CA ALA A 151 -5.95 16.63 -4.46
C ALA A 151 -6.46 15.24 -4.93
N LEU A 152 -5.70 14.59 -5.81
CA LEU A 152 -5.98 13.22 -6.25
C LEU A 152 -5.90 12.24 -5.07
N TRP A 153 -4.91 12.41 -4.20
CA TRP A 153 -4.73 11.55 -3.04
C TRP A 153 -5.82 11.73 -1.99
N GLU A 154 -6.27 12.94 -1.74
CA GLU A 154 -7.41 13.19 -0.86
C GLU A 154 -8.68 12.52 -1.39
N SER A 155 -8.97 12.67 -2.69
CA SER A 155 -10.10 12.03 -3.36
C SER A 155 -10.01 10.49 -3.29
N SER A 156 -8.82 9.93 -3.51
CA SER A 156 -8.57 8.48 -3.41
C SER A 156 -8.83 7.94 -2.00
N SER A 157 -8.37 8.64 -0.95
CA SER A 157 -8.59 8.24 0.45
C SER A 157 -10.06 8.36 0.85
N ALA A 158 -10.77 9.40 0.39
CA ALA A 158 -12.20 9.55 0.62
C ALA A 158 -12.99 8.41 -0.04
N ARG A 159 -12.68 8.08 -1.30
CA ARG A 159 -13.31 6.98 -2.04
C ARG A 159 -13.05 5.63 -1.41
N ALA A 160 -11.80 5.34 -1.05
CA ALA A 160 -11.41 4.08 -0.41
C ALA A 160 -12.22 3.83 0.87
N ARG A 161 -12.32 4.84 1.76
CA ARG A 161 -13.12 4.77 2.99
C ARG A 161 -14.60 4.54 2.71
N ALA A 162 -15.18 5.30 1.77
CA ALA A 162 -16.58 5.14 1.40
C ALA A 162 -16.87 3.72 0.86
N MET A 163 -16.02 3.21 -0.02
CA MET A 163 -16.17 1.86 -0.58
C MET A 163 -15.98 0.78 0.50
N THR A 164 -15.05 0.94 1.45
CA THR A 164 -14.92 0.02 2.59
C THR A 164 -16.21 -0.05 3.42
N GLN A 165 -16.80 1.10 3.75
CA GLN A 165 -18.03 1.18 4.56
C GLN A 165 -19.25 0.61 3.84
N LEU A 166 -19.40 0.96 2.57
CA LEU A 166 -20.45 0.39 1.72
C LEU A 166 -20.29 -1.13 1.60
N GLY A 167 -19.06 -1.60 1.40
CA GLY A 167 -18.76 -3.03 1.29
C GLY A 167 -19.10 -3.80 2.56
N GLY A 168 -18.70 -3.28 3.72
CA GLY A 168 -19.03 -3.88 5.02
C GLY A 168 -20.54 -4.03 5.25
N THR A 169 -21.33 -3.04 4.83
CA THR A 169 -22.80 -3.07 5.00
C THR A 169 -23.49 -3.97 3.97
N LEU A 170 -22.96 -4.03 2.75
CA LEU A 170 -23.53 -4.79 1.63
C LEU A 170 -22.93 -6.20 1.47
N CYS A 171 -22.18 -6.67 2.47
CA CYS A 171 -21.50 -7.97 2.47
C CYS A 171 -20.58 -8.19 1.24
N VAL A 172 -19.94 -7.12 0.78
CA VAL A 172 -18.88 -7.14 -0.23
C VAL A 172 -17.54 -6.99 0.48
N ASP A 173 -16.52 -7.73 0.03
CA ASP A 173 -15.20 -7.71 0.64
C ASP A 173 -14.68 -6.26 0.84
N PRO A 174 -14.60 -5.77 2.10
CA PRO A 174 -14.26 -4.37 2.37
C PRO A 174 -12.82 -4.04 2.01
N TRP A 175 -11.93 -5.03 1.97
CA TRP A 175 -10.52 -4.87 1.66
C TRP A 175 -10.30 -4.71 0.16
N VAL A 176 -10.96 -5.55 -0.64
CA VAL A 176 -10.96 -5.39 -2.10
C VAL A 176 -11.63 -4.07 -2.48
N ALA A 177 -12.70 -3.68 -1.77
CA ALA A 177 -13.38 -2.40 -1.97
C ALA A 177 -12.48 -1.20 -1.63
N HIS A 178 -11.74 -1.28 -0.52
CA HIS A 178 -10.76 -0.27 -0.14
C HIS A 178 -9.70 -0.07 -1.23
N SER A 179 -9.08 -1.18 -1.65
CA SER A 179 -8.01 -1.19 -2.65
C SER A 179 -8.51 -0.64 -3.98
N ALA A 180 -9.72 -1.03 -4.40
CA ALA A 180 -10.33 -0.50 -5.61
C ALA A 180 -10.54 1.02 -5.55
N GLY A 181 -11.08 1.54 -4.44
CA GLY A 181 -11.32 2.98 -4.29
C GLY A 181 -10.04 3.81 -4.22
N LEU A 182 -9.00 3.28 -3.58
CA LEU A 182 -7.69 3.92 -3.47
C LEU A 182 -6.99 4.01 -4.83
N PHE A 183 -7.09 2.96 -5.66
CA PHE A 183 -6.41 2.89 -6.95
C PHE A 183 -7.26 3.33 -8.14
N GLU A 184 -8.55 3.64 -7.95
CA GLU A 184 -9.51 3.92 -9.03
C GLU A 184 -9.00 4.93 -10.06
N GLU A 185 -8.32 5.98 -9.61
CA GLU A 185 -7.81 7.04 -10.48
C GLU A 185 -6.27 7.08 -10.53
N CYS A 186 -5.59 5.96 -10.21
CA CYS A 186 -4.13 5.92 -10.24
C CYS A 186 -3.54 6.17 -11.64
N GLY A 187 -4.31 5.93 -12.71
CA GLY A 187 -3.93 6.33 -14.08
C GLY A 187 -3.71 7.84 -14.23
N LYS A 188 -4.50 8.66 -13.53
CA LYS A 188 -4.31 10.12 -13.51
C LYS A 188 -2.99 10.49 -12.84
N ALA A 189 -2.59 9.76 -11.80
CA ALA A 189 -1.29 9.94 -11.15
C ALA A 189 -0.12 9.61 -12.08
N ILE A 190 -0.26 8.56 -12.89
CA ILE A 190 0.73 8.19 -13.92
C ILE A 190 0.86 9.32 -14.95
N PHE A 191 -0.24 9.84 -15.48
CA PHE A 191 -0.18 10.97 -16.40
C PHE A 191 0.43 12.23 -15.77
N LEU A 192 0.04 12.58 -14.53
CA LEU A 192 0.64 13.70 -13.80
C LEU A 192 2.14 13.55 -13.57
N ARG A 193 2.63 12.31 -13.41
CA ARG A 193 4.07 12.05 -13.29
C ARG A 193 4.81 12.23 -14.61
N HIS A 194 4.24 11.75 -15.72
CA HIS A 194 4.94 11.72 -17.01
C HIS A 194 4.73 12.99 -17.85
N ALA A 195 3.62 13.69 -17.66
CA ALA A 195 3.24 14.90 -18.40
C ALA A 195 2.57 15.95 -17.49
N PRO A 196 3.22 16.41 -16.40
CA PRO A 196 2.60 17.24 -15.36
C PRO A 196 1.93 18.50 -15.90
N GLU A 197 2.60 19.23 -16.79
CA GLU A 197 2.07 20.48 -17.35
C GLU A 197 0.90 20.24 -18.30
N ARG A 198 1.08 19.34 -19.29
CA ARG A 198 0.06 19.03 -20.31
C ARG A 198 -1.18 18.39 -19.69
N TYR A 199 -0.99 17.42 -18.81
CA TYR A 199 -2.09 16.72 -18.17
C TYR A 199 -2.74 17.55 -17.07
N GLY A 200 -1.96 18.34 -16.32
CA GLY A 200 -2.51 19.31 -15.37
C GLY A 200 -3.42 20.33 -16.05
N ALA A 201 -3.00 20.87 -17.20
CA ALA A 201 -3.85 21.77 -18.00
C ALA A 201 -5.11 21.05 -18.54
N LEU A 202 -4.97 19.79 -18.98
CA LEU A 202 -6.11 19.00 -19.42
C LEU A 202 -7.13 18.80 -18.30
N LEU A 203 -6.71 18.36 -17.12
CA LEU A 203 -7.58 18.18 -15.95
C LEU A 203 -8.33 19.46 -15.57
N ALA A 204 -7.68 20.62 -15.67
CA ALA A 204 -8.31 21.91 -15.39
C ALA A 204 -9.31 22.37 -16.46
N SER A 205 -9.24 21.81 -17.68
CA SER A 205 -10.05 22.24 -18.83
C SER A 205 -11.30 21.39 -19.07
N VAL A 206 -11.43 20.26 -18.38
CA VAL A 206 -12.47 19.26 -18.61
C VAL A 206 -13.45 19.22 -17.44
N GLU A 207 -14.74 19.09 -17.74
CA GLU A 207 -15.82 19.11 -16.76
C GLU A 207 -16.01 17.78 -16.02
N ASP A 208 -15.80 16.65 -16.69
CA ASP A 208 -16.03 15.31 -16.14
C ASP A 208 -15.07 14.24 -16.68
N ASP A 209 -15.09 13.06 -16.03
CA ASP A 209 -14.20 11.95 -16.36
C ASP A 209 -14.49 11.32 -17.73
N GLN A 210 -15.71 11.46 -18.26
CA GLN A 210 -16.06 10.94 -19.57
C GLN A 210 -15.39 11.76 -20.66
N ALA A 211 -15.56 13.09 -20.63
CA ALA A 211 -14.87 14.00 -21.52
C ALA A 211 -13.34 13.86 -21.37
N LEU A 212 -12.86 13.59 -20.15
CA LEU A 212 -11.44 13.41 -19.88
C LEU A 212 -10.88 12.18 -20.60
N ILE A 213 -11.55 11.03 -20.52
CA ILE A 213 -11.13 9.80 -21.23
C ILE A 213 -11.00 10.05 -22.74
N PHE A 214 -11.94 10.75 -23.35
CA PHE A 214 -11.86 11.04 -24.79
C PHE A 214 -10.61 11.86 -25.12
N ARG A 215 -10.34 12.91 -24.35
CA ARG A 215 -9.15 13.75 -24.53
C ARG A 215 -7.85 13.02 -24.23
N GLU A 216 -7.86 12.12 -23.26
CA GLU A 216 -6.73 11.24 -22.95
C GLU A 216 -6.41 10.31 -24.11
N HIS A 217 -7.43 9.71 -24.73
CA HIS A 217 -7.25 8.92 -25.94
C HIS A 217 -6.69 9.74 -27.11
N GLU A 218 -7.21 10.95 -27.35
CA GLU A 218 -6.68 11.84 -28.39
C GLU A 218 -5.21 12.21 -28.13
N MET A 219 -4.85 12.49 -26.87
CA MET A 219 -3.55 13.04 -26.52
C MET A 219 -2.47 11.97 -26.27
N PHE A 220 -2.84 10.81 -25.72
CA PHE A 220 -1.94 9.77 -25.24
C PHE A 220 -2.25 8.38 -25.79
N GLY A 221 -3.36 8.19 -26.50
CA GLY A 221 -3.78 6.90 -27.06
C GLY A 221 -4.45 5.95 -26.07
N VAL A 222 -4.53 6.31 -24.78
CA VAL A 222 -5.09 5.47 -23.70
C VAL A 222 -5.77 6.35 -22.65
N GLY A 223 -6.89 5.89 -22.08
CA GLY A 223 -7.55 6.52 -20.94
C GLY A 223 -6.92 6.14 -19.59
N HIS A 224 -7.16 6.97 -18.57
CA HIS A 224 -6.66 6.73 -17.21
C HIS A 224 -7.25 5.47 -16.56
N ASP A 225 -8.45 5.07 -16.96
CA ASP A 225 -9.12 3.82 -16.56
C ASP A 225 -8.28 2.59 -16.96
N ALA A 226 -7.86 2.53 -18.24
CA ALA A 226 -7.08 1.44 -18.79
C ALA A 226 -5.66 1.44 -18.26
N LEU A 227 -5.05 2.63 -18.19
CA LEU A 227 -3.69 2.80 -17.68
C LEU A 227 -3.59 2.45 -16.20
N GLY A 228 -4.56 2.88 -15.40
CA GLY A 228 -4.65 2.53 -13.98
C GLY A 228 -4.88 1.04 -13.75
N ALA A 229 -5.76 0.41 -14.54
CA ALA A 229 -5.98 -1.03 -14.44
C ALA A 229 -4.72 -1.84 -14.73
N ALA A 230 -3.94 -1.48 -15.76
CA ALA A 230 -2.66 -2.13 -16.07
C ALA A 230 -1.63 -2.00 -14.93
N MET A 231 -1.61 -0.85 -14.24
CA MET A 231 -0.79 -0.68 -13.04
C MET A 231 -1.26 -1.59 -11.91
N CYS A 232 -2.57 -1.68 -11.68
CA CYS A 232 -3.16 -2.54 -10.65
C CYS A 232 -2.82 -4.02 -10.89
N GLU A 233 -2.87 -4.49 -12.15
CA GLU A 233 -2.45 -5.84 -12.53
C GLU A 233 -0.97 -6.08 -12.22
N THR A 234 -0.11 -5.14 -12.59
CA THR A 234 1.33 -5.20 -12.33
C THR A 234 1.64 -5.22 -10.83
N TRP A 235 0.81 -4.57 -10.03
CA TRP A 235 0.93 -4.49 -8.57
C TRP A 235 0.25 -5.65 -7.84
N GLY A 236 -0.36 -6.59 -8.57
CA GLY A 236 -0.96 -7.80 -7.99
C GLY A 236 -2.27 -7.55 -7.23
N LEU A 237 -3.01 -6.48 -7.56
CA LEU A 237 -4.32 -6.23 -6.96
C LEU A 237 -5.33 -7.32 -7.35
N ALA A 238 -6.32 -7.53 -6.49
CA ALA A 238 -7.38 -8.49 -6.74
C ALA A 238 -8.11 -8.21 -8.08
N PRO A 239 -8.48 -9.24 -8.87
CA PRO A 239 -9.11 -9.06 -10.17
C PRO A 239 -10.38 -8.19 -10.15
N ALA A 240 -11.16 -8.25 -9.06
CA ALA A 240 -12.34 -7.41 -8.90
C ALA A 240 -12.00 -5.92 -8.70
N ALA A 241 -10.87 -5.60 -8.06
CA ALA A 241 -10.37 -4.23 -7.94
C ALA A 241 -9.86 -3.73 -9.30
N VAL A 242 -9.06 -4.52 -10.01
CA VAL A 242 -8.59 -4.22 -11.38
C VAL A 242 -9.79 -3.93 -12.31
N HIS A 243 -10.79 -4.80 -12.29
CA HIS A 243 -12.01 -4.63 -13.08
C HIS A 243 -12.77 -3.35 -12.70
N SER A 244 -12.82 -2.99 -11.41
CA SER A 244 -13.41 -1.73 -10.98
C SER A 244 -12.67 -0.54 -11.59
N VAL A 245 -11.34 -0.48 -11.45
CA VAL A 245 -10.50 0.57 -12.04
C VAL A 245 -10.69 0.66 -13.56
N ARG A 246 -10.75 -0.48 -14.25
CA ARG A 246 -10.89 -0.54 -15.71
C ARG A 246 -12.21 0.03 -16.23
N HIS A 247 -13.28 -0.04 -15.45
CA HIS A 247 -14.65 0.24 -15.92
C HIS A 247 -15.36 1.36 -15.15
N HIS A 248 -14.70 1.98 -14.16
CA HIS A 248 -15.34 2.95 -13.28
C HIS A 248 -15.96 4.14 -14.04
N VAL A 249 -15.27 4.72 -15.03
CA VAL A 249 -15.78 5.91 -15.74
C VAL A 249 -17.11 5.62 -16.46
N ALA A 250 -17.16 4.56 -17.27
CA ALA A 250 -18.38 4.18 -17.98
C ALA A 250 -19.51 3.80 -17.00
N ALA A 251 -19.20 3.06 -15.94
CA ALA A 251 -20.18 2.63 -14.95
C ALA A 251 -20.73 3.79 -14.11
N GLN A 252 -19.88 4.76 -13.74
CA GLN A 252 -20.29 5.93 -12.95
C GLN A 252 -21.16 6.90 -13.76
N MET A 253 -20.96 6.94 -15.07
CA MET A 253 -21.75 7.78 -15.96
C MET A 253 -23.08 7.14 -16.36
N GLU A 254 -23.06 5.89 -16.82
CA GLU A 254 -24.24 5.19 -17.34
C GLU A 254 -25.04 4.46 -16.26
N TRP A 255 -24.49 4.38 -15.04
CA TRP A 255 -24.98 3.54 -13.93
C TRP A 255 -25.18 2.07 -14.33
N ARG A 256 -24.46 1.62 -15.35
CA ARG A 256 -24.61 0.30 -15.95
C ARG A 256 -23.39 -0.55 -15.66
N LEU A 257 -23.62 -1.74 -15.11
CA LEU A 257 -22.58 -2.68 -14.74
C LEU A 257 -22.34 -3.71 -15.88
N PRO A 258 -21.09 -3.97 -16.30
CA PRO A 258 -20.76 -4.94 -17.35
C PRO A 258 -21.34 -6.33 -17.07
N ALA A 259 -21.61 -7.14 -18.11
CA ALA A 259 -22.30 -8.44 -17.97
C ALA A 259 -21.61 -9.44 -17.02
N HIS A 260 -20.29 -9.32 -16.82
CA HIS A 260 -19.49 -10.25 -16.03
C HIS A 260 -19.78 -10.14 -14.52
N ARG A 261 -20.64 -11.01 -13.98
CA ARG A 261 -21.19 -10.89 -12.63
C ARG A 261 -20.17 -10.93 -11.49
N ALA A 262 -19.08 -11.68 -11.62
CA ALA A 262 -18.13 -11.94 -10.53
C ALA A 262 -17.43 -10.69 -9.97
N HIS A 263 -17.34 -9.61 -10.75
CA HIS A 263 -16.61 -8.39 -10.36
C HIS A 263 -17.54 -7.17 -10.21
N ARG A 264 -18.84 -7.35 -10.45
CA ARG A 264 -19.84 -6.29 -10.30
C ARG A 264 -19.93 -5.69 -8.91
N PRO A 265 -19.84 -6.44 -7.80
CA PRO A 265 -20.03 -5.85 -6.48
C PRO A 265 -19.08 -4.68 -6.21
N ILE A 266 -17.79 -4.83 -6.49
CA ILE A 266 -16.79 -3.78 -6.26
C ILE A 266 -17.03 -2.56 -7.15
N LEU A 267 -17.34 -2.78 -8.43
CA LEU A 267 -17.69 -1.70 -9.35
C LEU A 267 -18.99 -0.99 -8.96
N ALA A 268 -19.98 -1.71 -8.44
CA ALA A 268 -21.21 -1.13 -7.90
C ALA A 268 -20.93 -0.21 -6.70
N LEU A 269 -20.01 -0.60 -5.81
CA LEU A 269 -19.58 0.26 -4.70
C LEU A 269 -18.92 1.55 -5.21
N SER A 270 -18.14 1.48 -6.29
CA SER A 270 -17.55 2.65 -6.95
C SER A 270 -18.61 3.63 -7.46
N VAL A 271 -19.65 3.13 -8.15
CA VAL A 271 -20.78 3.95 -8.61
C VAL A 271 -21.51 4.60 -7.43
N LEU A 272 -21.78 3.84 -6.38
CA LEU A 272 -22.44 4.35 -5.16
C LEU A 272 -21.57 5.39 -4.44
N ALA A 273 -20.26 5.16 -4.31
CA ALA A 273 -19.33 6.11 -3.70
C ALA A 273 -19.25 7.43 -4.47
N LYS A 274 -19.26 7.39 -5.82
CA LYS A 274 -19.34 8.61 -6.66
C LYS A 274 -20.68 9.33 -6.44
N ALA A 275 -21.79 8.62 -6.32
CA ALA A 275 -23.10 9.23 -6.11
C ALA A 275 -23.20 10.04 -4.81
N VAL A 276 -22.55 9.59 -3.72
CA VAL A 276 -22.45 10.36 -2.45
C VAL A 276 -21.81 11.74 -2.66
N THR A 277 -20.94 11.88 -3.66
CA THR A 277 -20.29 13.16 -3.98
C THR A 277 -21.10 14.05 -4.94
N ALA A 278 -22.03 13.48 -5.70
CA ALA A 278 -22.78 14.18 -6.76
C ALA A 278 -24.08 14.87 -6.28
N GLY A 279 -24.51 14.64 -5.04
CA GLY A 279 -25.67 15.29 -4.42
C GLY A 279 -26.96 14.44 -4.38
N PRO A 280 -27.98 14.86 -3.60
CA PRO A 280 -29.09 14.01 -3.16
C PRO A 280 -30.08 13.62 -4.27
N VAL A 281 -30.28 14.47 -5.28
CA VAL A 281 -31.26 14.21 -6.36
C VAL A 281 -30.82 13.02 -7.23
N ARG A 282 -29.52 12.92 -7.56
CA ARG A 282 -28.97 11.82 -8.34
C ARG A 282 -28.84 10.53 -7.52
N LEU A 283 -28.75 10.65 -6.20
CA LEU A 283 -28.54 9.51 -5.30
C LEU A 283 -29.66 8.48 -5.41
N THR A 284 -30.93 8.92 -5.42
CA THR A 284 -32.09 8.02 -5.48
C THR A 284 -32.12 7.20 -6.78
N GLU A 285 -31.87 7.84 -7.92
CA GLU A 285 -31.88 7.17 -9.23
C GLU A 285 -30.72 6.17 -9.35
N VAL A 286 -29.53 6.55 -8.90
CA VAL A 286 -28.36 5.68 -8.87
C VAL A 286 -28.63 4.45 -8.00
N VAL A 287 -29.13 4.67 -6.78
CA VAL A 287 -29.40 3.58 -5.82
C VAL A 287 -30.36 2.57 -6.41
N ASN A 288 -31.50 3.02 -6.96
CA ASN A 288 -32.49 2.13 -7.56
C ASN A 288 -31.90 1.33 -8.74
N THR A 289 -31.11 2.00 -9.60
CA THR A 289 -30.51 1.40 -10.79
C THR A 289 -29.45 0.37 -10.43
N VAL A 290 -28.58 0.67 -9.47
CA VAL A 290 -27.51 -0.22 -9.02
C VAL A 290 -28.10 -1.39 -8.21
N ALA A 291 -29.02 -1.12 -7.29
CA ALA A 291 -29.69 -2.15 -6.48
C ALA A 291 -30.40 -3.19 -7.36
N ALA A 292 -31.13 -2.75 -8.39
CA ALA A 292 -31.80 -3.65 -9.33
C ALA A 292 -30.81 -4.54 -10.10
N GLN A 293 -29.66 -4.02 -10.52
CA GLN A 293 -28.65 -4.80 -11.24
C GLN A 293 -27.89 -5.80 -10.36
N MET A 294 -27.77 -5.49 -9.07
CA MET A 294 -27.10 -6.34 -8.09
C MET A 294 -28.04 -7.32 -7.37
N GLY A 295 -29.35 -7.08 -7.43
CA GLY A 295 -30.33 -7.79 -6.60
C GLY A 295 -30.22 -7.43 -5.12
N TRP A 296 -29.74 -6.23 -4.80
CA TRP A 296 -29.65 -5.74 -3.42
C TRP A 296 -30.98 -5.10 -2.99
N PRO A 297 -31.39 -5.24 -1.72
CA PRO A 297 -32.48 -4.44 -1.17
C PRO A 297 -32.12 -2.96 -1.20
N VAL A 298 -32.99 -2.11 -1.74
CA VAL A 298 -32.77 -0.65 -1.85
C VAL A 298 -32.47 -0.04 -0.48
N GLU A 299 -33.17 -0.50 0.54
CA GLU A 299 -33.08 -0.07 1.94
C GLU A 299 -31.72 -0.40 2.54
N ALA A 300 -31.13 -1.54 2.16
CA ALA A 300 -29.78 -1.90 2.57
C ALA A 300 -28.74 -0.96 1.92
N VAL A 301 -28.93 -0.61 0.65
CA VAL A 301 -28.06 0.35 -0.05
C VAL A 301 -28.17 1.76 0.54
N LEU A 302 -29.38 2.22 0.83
CA LEU A 302 -29.61 3.52 1.49
C LEU A 302 -29.00 3.56 2.89
N SER A 303 -29.17 2.50 3.67
CA SER A 303 -28.55 2.39 5.00
C SER A 303 -27.02 2.41 4.92
N ALA A 304 -26.43 1.70 3.95
CA ALA A 304 -25.00 1.71 3.71
C ALA A 304 -24.48 3.13 3.36
N LEU A 305 -25.20 3.86 2.51
CA LEU A 305 -24.86 5.24 2.15
C LEU A 305 -24.92 6.19 3.35
N GLN A 306 -25.96 6.09 4.17
CA GLN A 306 -26.08 6.89 5.40
C GLN A 306 -24.94 6.61 6.39
N CYS A 307 -24.55 5.33 6.54
CA CYS A 307 -23.41 4.95 7.37
C CYS A 307 -22.09 5.54 6.83
N ALA A 308 -21.91 5.55 5.50
CA ALA A 308 -20.74 6.15 4.88
C ALA A 308 -20.70 7.69 5.03
N GLU A 309 -21.84 8.37 4.89
CA GLU A 309 -21.96 9.82 5.04
C GLU A 309 -21.69 10.30 6.47
N THR A 310 -22.27 9.61 7.46
CA THR A 310 -22.07 9.92 8.89
C THR A 310 -20.61 9.77 9.29
N SER A 311 -19.96 8.71 8.81
CA SER A 311 -18.54 8.47 9.05
C SER A 311 -17.64 9.51 8.37
N ARG A 312 -18.00 9.96 7.16
CA ARG A 312 -17.31 11.07 6.46
C ARG A 312 -17.42 12.37 7.25
N ALA A 313 -18.60 12.68 7.77
CA ALA A 313 -18.84 13.88 8.58
C ALA A 313 -18.00 13.86 9.87
N ALA A 314 -17.93 12.72 10.56
CA ALA A 314 -17.10 12.55 11.75
C ALA A 314 -15.60 12.73 11.45
N ALA A 315 -15.10 12.16 10.35
CA ALA A 315 -13.70 12.29 9.95
C ALA A 315 -13.31 13.74 9.57
N THR A 316 -14.26 14.52 9.05
CA THR A 316 -14.02 15.93 8.68
C THR A 316 -13.99 16.84 9.92
N GLN A 317 -14.67 16.48 11.00
CA GLN A 317 -14.68 17.24 12.26
C GLN A 317 -13.46 16.98 13.15
N ALA A 318 -12.73 15.88 12.90
CA ALA A 318 -11.54 15.49 13.66
C ALA A 318 -10.20 15.95 13.03
N ALA A 319 -10.24 16.46 11.80
CA ALA A 319 -9.07 16.97 11.05
C ALA A 319 -8.91 18.48 11.22
#